data_AF-A0A7V9H043-F1
#
_entry.id   AF-A0A7V9H043-F1
#
_cell.length_a   1.000
_cell.length_b   1.000
_cell.length_c   1.000
_cell.angle_alpha   90.00
_cell.angle_beta   90.00
_cell.angle_gamma   90.00
#
_symmetry.space_group_name_H-M   'P 1'
#
loop_
_entity.id
_entity.type
_entity.pdbx_description
1 polymer ?
#
loop_
_entity_poly.entity_id
_entity_poly.type
_entity_poly.pdbx_seq_one_letter_code
_entity_poly.pdbx_strand_id
1 'polypeptide(L)' 'MVSDIEGTREQLAQTIDALVDRTNPKNVAARTLDSVKAAFFAPDGSPRMDQFAKVGGAVVGVIAVVVVLRRVVGD' A
#
# COMPACT_ATOMS: atom_id res chain seq x y z
N MET A 1 21.44 -36.68 11.22
CA MET A 1 20.53 -35.79 11.98
C MET A 1 20.94 -34.32 11.96
N VAL A 2 22.13 -33.90 12.39
CA VAL A 2 22.54 -32.48 12.24
C VAL A 2 22.90 -32.13 10.78
N SER A 3 23.61 -33.02 10.08
CA SER A 3 24.01 -32.84 8.67
C SER A 3 22.83 -32.74 7.68
N ASP A 4 21.70 -33.39 7.96
CA ASP A 4 20.51 -33.37 7.10
C ASP A 4 19.80 -32.01 7.14
N ILE A 5 19.87 -31.30 8.28
CA ILE A 5 19.28 -29.97 8.45
C ILE A 5 20.09 -28.92 7.68
N GLU A 6 21.41 -29.06 7.63
CA GLU A 6 22.30 -28.15 6.91
C GLU A 6 22.06 -28.22 5.40
N GLY A 7 21.97 -29.42 4.82
CA GLY A 7 21.64 -29.59 3.40
C GLY A 7 20.23 -29.08 3.03
N THR A 8 19.24 -29.27 3.91
CA THR A 8 17.88 -28.76 3.70
C THR A 8 17.84 -27.23 3.77
N ARG A 9 18.63 -26.60 4.66
CA ARG A 9 18.73 -25.14 4.77
C ARG A 9 19.35 -24.51 3.53
N GLU A 10 20.33 -25.15 2.93
CA GLU A 10 21.00 -24.65 1.73
C GLU A 10 20.04 -24.64 0.52
N GLN A 11 19.19 -25.67 0.42
CA GLN A 11 18.14 -25.74 -0.60
C GLN A 11 17.01 -24.72 -0.37
N LEU A 12 16.67 -24.45 0.90
CA LEU A 12 15.71 -23.40 1.28
C LEU A 12 16.25 -21.99 1.00
N ALA A 13 17.52 -21.72 1.30
CA ALA A 13 18.17 -20.43 1.02
C ALA A 13 18.17 -20.12 -0.48
N GLN A 14 18.55 -21.10 -1.33
CA GLN A 14 18.47 -20.97 -2.78
C GLN A 14 17.04 -20.74 -3.29
N THR A 15 16.06 -21.44 -2.70
CA THR A 15 14.65 -21.29 -3.09
C THR A 15 14.08 -19.94 -2.65
N ILE A 16 14.50 -19.43 -1.49
CA ILE A 16 14.12 -18.10 -1.00
C ILE A 16 14.74 -16.99 -1.85
N ASP A 17 16.02 -17.08 -2.20
CA ASP A 17 16.65 -16.11 -3.11
C ASP A 17 15.94 -16.07 -4.48
N ALA A 18 15.55 -17.23 -5.00
CA ALA A 18 14.76 -17.30 -6.25
C ALA A 18 13.33 -16.74 -6.10
N LEU A 19 12.70 -16.88 -4.92
CA LEU A 19 11.40 -16.25 -4.64
C LEU A 19 11.54 -14.74 -4.52
N VAL A 20 12.59 -14.25 -3.85
CA VAL A 20 12.94 -12.83 -3.71
C VAL A 20 13.21 -12.19 -5.07
N ASP A 21 13.92 -12.89 -5.97
CA ASP A 21 14.19 -12.38 -7.32
C ASP A 21 12.95 -12.39 -8.22
N ARG A 22 12.10 -13.43 -8.12
CA ARG A 22 10.84 -13.51 -8.89
C ARG A 22 9.78 -12.54 -8.38
N THR A 23 9.84 -12.21 -7.08
CA THR A 23 9.18 -11.04 -6.49
C THR A 23 10.15 -9.88 -6.41
N ASN A 24 10.87 -9.58 -7.51
CA ASN A 24 11.75 -8.42 -7.56
C ASN A 24 11.01 -7.24 -6.92
N PRO A 25 11.49 -6.74 -5.77
CA PRO A 25 10.71 -5.81 -4.95
C PRO A 25 10.38 -4.53 -5.73
N LYS A 26 11.17 -4.20 -6.76
CA LYS A 26 10.85 -3.10 -7.69
C LYS A 26 9.57 -3.35 -8.48
N ASN A 27 9.34 -4.57 -8.96
CA ASN A 27 8.12 -4.93 -9.69
C ASN A 27 6.91 -4.98 -8.77
N VAL A 28 7.09 -5.42 -7.52
CA VAL A 28 6.02 -5.38 -6.51
C VAL A 28 5.66 -3.94 -6.18
N ALA A 29 6.66 -3.10 -5.89
CA ALA A 29 6.47 -1.67 -5.63
C ALA A 29 5.82 -0.93 -6.81
N ALA A 30 6.26 -1.21 -8.05
CA ALA A 30 5.67 -0.63 -9.25
C ALA A 30 4.18 -1.01 -9.40
N ARG A 31 3.83 -2.29 -9.21
CA ARG A 31 2.43 -2.74 -9.26
C ARG A 31 1.57 -2.11 -8.17
N THR A 32 2.12 -1.93 -6.96
CA THR A 32 1.44 -1.24 -5.87
C THR A 32 1.18 0.22 -6.24
N LEU A 33 2.17 0.93 -6.79
CA LEU A 33 2.02 2.31 -7.23
C LEU A 33 0.99 2.45 -8.36
N ASP A 34 1.01 1.54 -9.34
CA ASP A 34 0.03 1.53 -10.43
C ASP A 34 -1.39 1.25 -9.92
N SER A 35 -1.53 0.36 -8.93
CA SER A 35 -2.82 0.09 -8.29
C SER A 35 -3.36 1.31 -7.55
N VAL A 36 -2.49 2.04 -6.85
CA VAL A 36 -2.86 3.31 -6.19
C VAL A 36 -3.25 4.35 -7.24
N LYS A 37 -2.46 4.54 -8.30
CA LYS A 37 -2.79 5.48 -9.38
C LYS A 37 -4.11 5.14 -10.08
N ALA A 38 -4.38 3.86 -10.33
CA ALA A 38 -5.61 3.41 -10.99
C ALA A 38 -6.88 3.68 -10.16
N ALA A 39 -6.75 3.77 -8.83
CA ALA A 39 -7.84 4.24 -7.98
C ALA A 39 -8.17 5.71 -8.32
N PHE A 40 -7.18 6.58 -8.42
CA PHE A 40 -7.41 8.02 -8.59
C PHE A 40 -7.53 8.50 -10.05
N PHE A 41 -6.95 7.77 -11.01
CA PHE A 41 -6.88 8.15 -12.41
C PHE A 41 -7.53 7.08 -13.30
N ALA A 42 -8.15 7.50 -14.40
CA ALA A 42 -8.70 6.62 -15.41
C ALA A 42 -7.61 6.16 -16.39
N PRO A 43 -7.85 5.13 -17.22
CA PRO A 43 -6.86 4.59 -18.16
C PRO A 43 -6.33 5.60 -19.19
N ASP A 44 -7.09 6.67 -19.43
CA ASP A 44 -6.73 7.80 -20.30
C ASP A 44 -5.89 8.88 -19.57
N GLY A 45 -5.57 8.67 -18.29
CA GLY A 45 -4.85 9.64 -17.45
C GLY A 45 -5.73 10.75 -16.88
N SER A 46 -7.05 10.73 -17.12
CA SER A 46 -7.95 11.72 -16.55
C SER A 46 -8.15 11.49 -15.05
N PRO A 47 -8.10 12.54 -14.21
CA PRO A 47 -8.39 12.42 -12.78
C PRO A 47 -9.85 12.02 -12.57
N ARG A 48 -10.09 10.97 -11.78
CA ARG A 48 -11.44 10.53 -11.41
C ARG A 48 -12.00 11.48 -10.36
N MET A 49 -12.60 12.58 -10.82
CA MET A 49 -13.14 13.63 -9.95
C MET A 49 -14.11 13.09 -8.89
N ASP A 50 -14.88 12.03 -9.20
CA ASP A 50 -15.75 11.35 -8.22
C ASP A 50 -14.97 10.78 -7.02
N GLN A 51 -13.80 10.19 -7.24
CA GLN A 51 -12.98 9.64 -6.15
C GLN A 51 -12.28 10.74 -5.35
N PHE A 52 -11.76 11.77 -6.03
CA PHE A 52 -11.16 12.93 -5.37
C PHE A 52 -12.20 13.70 -4.53
N ALA A 53 -13.44 13.86 -5.02
CA ALA A 53 -14.52 14.47 -4.26
C ALA A 53 -14.88 13.68 -3.00
N LYS A 54 -14.91 12.34 -3.08
CA LYS A 54 -15.18 11.47 -1.92
C LYS A 54 -14.08 11.56 -0.87
N VAL A 55 -12.81 11.46 -1.27
CA VAL A 55 -11.68 11.58 -0.34
C VAL A 55 -11.58 12.98 0.24
N GLY A 56 -11.74 14.02 -0.59
CA GLY A 56 -11.79 15.41 -0.16
C GLY A 56 -12.93 15.67 0.85
N GLY A 57 -14.14 15.18 0.56
CA GLY A 57 -15.29 15.28 1.46
C GLY A 57 -15.06 14.58 2.80
N ALA A 58 -14.43 13.40 2.80
CA ALA A 58 -14.08 12.69 4.03
C ALA A 58 -13.07 13.47 4.88
N VAL A 59 -12.02 14.02 4.27
CA VAL A 59 -11.01 14.84 4.96
C VAL A 59 -11.65 16.10 5.57
N VAL A 60 -12.45 16.82 4.79
CA VAL A 60 -13.18 18.00 5.26
C VAL A 60 -14.13 17.65 6.41
N GLY A 61 -14.85 16.53 6.32
CA GLY A 61 -15.72 16.04 7.38
C GLY A 61 -14.98 15.73 8.68
N VAL A 62 -13.83 15.06 8.61
CA VAL A 62 -12.99 14.78 9.78
C VAL A 62 -12.47 16.07 10.41
N ILE A 63 -11.99 17.02 9.60
CA ILE A 63 -11.54 18.32 10.10
C ILE A 63 -12.68 19.04 10.81
N ALA A 64 -13.88 19.08 10.21
CA ALA A 64 -15.05 19.71 10.81
C ALA A 64 -15.40 19.09 12.18
N VAL A 65 -15.41 17.76 12.28
CA VAL A 65 -15.64 17.05 13.55
C VAL A 65 -14.59 17.42 14.59
N VAL A 66 -13.31 17.41 14.22
CA VAL A 66 -12.22 17.76 15.14
C VAL A 66 -12.35 19.21 15.62
N VAL A 67 -12.70 20.15 14.74
CA VAL A 67 -12.91 21.56 15.09
C VAL A 67 -14.08 21.70 16.07
N VAL A 68 -15.21 21.03 15.82
CA VAL A 68 -16.36 21.04 16.73
C VAL A 68 -15.99 20.46 18.08
N LEU A 69 -15.28 19.32 18.11
CA LEU A 69 -14.82 18.71 19.37
C LEU A 69 -13.87 19.64 20.13
N ARG A 70 -12.93 20.29 19.44
CA ARG A 70 -12.04 21.28 20.06
C ARG A 70 -12.79 22.49 20.60
N ARG A 71 -13.85 22.92 19.92
CA ARG A 71 -14.73 24.01 20.38
C ARG A 71 -15.45 23.61 21.66
N VAL A 72 -16.07 22.42 21.69
CA VAL A 72 -16.91 21.95 22.81
C VAL A 72 -16.09 21.54 24.04
N VAL A 73 -14.89 21.00 23.86
CA VAL A 73 -14.00 20.61 24.97
C VAL A 73 -13.16 21.79 25.48
N GLY A 74 -12.93 22.80 24.63
CA GLY A 74 -12.14 23.98 24.95
C GLY A 74 -12.93 25.16 25.52
N ASP A 75 -14.26 25.15 25.40
CA ASP A 75 -15.19 26.03 26.14
C ASP A 75 -15.54 25.40 27.50
#